data_AF-A0A957NES5-F1
#
_entry.id   AF-A0A957NES5-F1
#
_cell.length_a   1.000
_cell.length_b   1.000
_cell.length_c   1.000
_cell.angle_alpha   90.00
_cell.angle_beta   90.00
_cell.angle_gamma   90.00
#
_symmetry.space_group_name_H-M   'P 1'
#
loop_
_entity.id
_entity.type
_entity.pdbx_description
1 polymer ?
#
loop_
_entity_poly.entity_id
_entity_poly.type
_entity_poly.pdbx_seq_one_letter_code
_entity_poly.pdbx_strand_id
1 'polypeptide(L)'
;MDILLEAHSGLRWIVVLAGLLLLVWTAIVWLTKREDDALTSRLFAAYNAALGIQFVLGLLYFILDGAQGAGYPLYRIEHFITLLIAIAVAGIGGRWRGAVLNVRARNIFLTTLVSLILIYVGVARVPAGWSM
;
A
#
# COMPACT_ATOMS: atom_id res chain seq x y z
N MET A 1 -5.17 10.02 -20.99
CA MET A 1 -4.52 9.54 -19.74
C MET A 1 -5.42 9.74 -18.52
N ASP A 2 -6.48 10.53 -18.65
CA ASP A 2 -7.33 10.99 -17.54
C ASP A 2 -7.99 9.84 -16.79
N ILE A 3 -8.58 8.86 -17.48
CA ILE A 3 -9.19 7.68 -16.84
C ILE A 3 -8.18 6.90 -15.98
N LEU A 4 -6.93 6.76 -16.44
CA LEU A 4 -5.90 6.04 -15.69
C LEU A 4 -5.47 6.82 -14.44
N LEU A 5 -5.32 8.14 -14.58
CA LEU A 5 -5.01 9.03 -13.48
C LEU A 5 -6.14 9.09 -12.45
N GLU A 6 -7.40 9.21 -12.88
CA GLU A 6 -8.59 9.22 -12.04
C GLU A 6 -8.74 7.89 -11.28
N ALA A 7 -8.59 6.76 -11.97
CA ALA A 7 -8.63 5.44 -11.35
C ALA A 7 -7.51 5.28 -10.30
N HIS A 8 -6.29 5.71 -10.61
CA HIS A 8 -5.16 5.68 -9.68
C HIS A 8 -5.37 6.63 -8.48
N SER A 9 -5.90 7.83 -8.71
CA SER A 9 -6.18 8.81 -7.64
C SER A 9 -7.28 8.32 -6.70
N GLY A 10 -8.38 7.79 -7.25
CA GLY A 10 -9.48 7.24 -6.47
C GLY A 10 -9.10 5.99 -5.67
N LEU A 11 -8.42 5.03 -6.31
CA LEU A 11 -8.02 3.77 -5.68
C LEU A 11 -7.04 3.96 -4.52
N ARG A 12 -6.25 5.06 -4.51
CA ARG A 12 -5.40 5.43 -3.37
C ARG A 12 -6.17 5.47 -2.05
N TRP A 13 -7.39 6.02 -2.04
CA TRP A 13 -8.20 6.10 -0.84
C TRP A 13 -8.66 4.72 -0.34
N ILE A 14 -8.93 3.80 -1.27
CA ILE A 14 -9.24 2.40 -0.94
C ILE A 14 -8.02 1.72 -0.32
N VAL A 15 -6.81 1.95 -0.85
CA VAL A 15 -5.56 1.44 -0.28
C VAL A 15 -5.35 1.95 1.14
N VAL A 16 -5.53 3.24 1.36
CA VAL A 16 -5.39 3.86 2.70
C VAL A 16 -6.42 3.27 3.66
N LEU A 17 -7.70 3.18 3.26
CA LEU A 17 -8.75 2.60 4.10
C LEU A 17 -8.46 1.13 4.45
N ALA A 18 -8.12 0.31 3.46
CA ALA A 18 -7.78 -1.10 3.67
C ALA A 18 -6.57 -1.26 4.60
N GLY A 19 -5.54 -0.42 4.44
CA GLY A 19 -4.36 -0.40 5.29
C GLY A 19 -4.69 0.00 6.73
N LEU A 20 -5.52 1.02 6.95
CA LEU A 20 -5.97 1.44 8.28
C LEU A 20 -6.79 0.35 8.97
N LEU A 21 -7.73 -0.29 8.27
CA LEU A 21 -8.52 -1.40 8.80
C LEU A 21 -7.62 -2.57 9.22
N LEU A 22 -6.66 -2.94 8.36
CA LEU A 22 -5.70 -3.99 8.66
C LEU A 22 -4.82 -3.63 9.87
N LEU A 23 -4.35 -2.38 9.94
CA LEU A 23 -3.51 -1.88 11.02
C LEU A 23 -4.24 -1.94 12.37
N VAL A 24 -5.47 -1.42 12.43
CA VAL A 24 -6.31 -1.45 13.64
C VAL A 24 -6.60 -2.89 14.05
N TRP A 25 -7.01 -3.74 13.11
CA TRP A 25 -7.33 -5.14 13.41
C TRP A 25 -6.13 -5.92 13.92
N THR A 26 -4.97 -5.80 13.27
CA THR A 26 -3.76 -6.51 13.69
C THR A 26 -3.20 -5.99 15.01
N ALA A 27 -3.39 -4.71 15.32
CA ALA A 27 -3.11 -4.18 16.66
C ALA A 27 -4.01 -4.83 17.72
N ILE A 28 -5.32 -4.95 17.46
CA ILE A 28 -6.25 -5.63 18.37
C ILE A 28 -5.83 -7.07 18.59
N VAL A 29 -5.58 -7.83 17.51
CA VAL A 29 -5.16 -9.24 17.61
C VAL A 29 -3.87 -9.39 18.40
N TRP A 30 -2.87 -8.54 18.14
CA TRP A 30 -1.59 -8.58 18.85
C TRP A 30 -1.72 -8.23 20.34
N LEU A 31 -2.46 -7.18 20.69
CA LEU A 31 -2.57 -6.71 22.08
C LEU A 31 -3.49 -7.58 22.93
N THR A 32 -4.56 -8.11 22.33
CA THR A 32 -5.55 -8.94 23.05
C THR A 32 -5.31 -10.44 22.91
N LYS A 33 -4.34 -10.86 22.09
CA LYS A 33 -4.06 -12.26 21.77
C LYS A 33 -5.28 -13.03 21.24
N ARG A 34 -6.18 -12.34 20.52
CA ARG A 34 -7.36 -12.97 19.88
C ARG A 34 -6.94 -14.05 18.90
N GLU A 35 -7.79 -15.06 18.75
CA GLU A 35 -7.55 -16.24 17.89
C GLU A 35 -8.21 -16.17 16.50
N ASP A 36 -8.59 -14.99 16.03
CA ASP A 36 -9.26 -14.81 14.73
C ASP A 36 -8.25 -14.67 13.57
N ASP A 37 -7.83 -15.81 13.04
CA ASP A 37 -6.97 -15.90 11.85
C ASP A 37 -7.72 -15.48 10.57
N ALA A 38 -8.98 -15.90 10.44
CA ALA A 38 -9.72 -15.75 9.19
C ALA A 38 -9.85 -14.27 8.78
N LEU A 39 -10.24 -13.39 9.72
CA LEU A 39 -10.35 -11.97 9.42
C LEU A 39 -8.98 -11.32 9.19
N THR A 40 -7.96 -11.72 9.96
CA THR A 40 -6.57 -11.25 9.77
C THR A 40 -6.06 -11.55 8.36
N SER A 41 -6.26 -12.78 7.90
CA SER A 41 -5.86 -13.24 6.57
C SER A 41 -6.64 -12.55 5.45
N ARG A 42 -7.94 -12.32 5.63
CA ARG A 42 -8.80 -11.61 4.66
C ARG A 42 -8.42 -10.14 4.52
N LEU A 43 -8.23 -9.42 5.63
CA LEU A 43 -7.82 -8.01 5.60
C LEU A 43 -6.41 -7.85 4.99
N PHE A 44 -5.49 -8.76 5.33
CA PHE A 44 -4.14 -8.75 4.75
C PHE A 44 -4.19 -8.94 3.23
N ALA A 45 -5.00 -9.90 2.75
CA ALA A 45 -5.19 -10.14 1.32
C ALA A 45 -5.83 -8.93 0.62
N ALA A 46 -6.88 -8.35 1.21
CA ALA A 46 -7.56 -7.18 0.65
C ALA A 46 -6.62 -5.97 0.50
N TYR A 47 -5.83 -5.67 1.53
CA TYR A 47 -4.84 -4.58 1.48
C TYR A 47 -3.78 -4.81 0.40
N ASN A 48 -3.19 -6.01 0.34
CA ASN A 48 -2.16 -6.32 -0.66
C ASN A 48 -2.73 -6.33 -2.09
N ALA A 49 -3.96 -6.79 -2.28
CA ALA A 49 -4.63 -6.75 -3.57
C ALA A 49 -4.87 -5.30 -4.03
N ALA A 50 -5.43 -4.45 -3.15
CA ALA A 50 -5.66 -3.05 -3.45
C ALA A 50 -4.35 -2.31 -3.75
N LEU A 51 -3.31 -2.51 -2.94
CA LEU A 51 -1.99 -1.91 -3.15
C LEU A 51 -1.33 -2.41 -4.43
N GLY A 52 -1.50 -3.69 -4.78
CA GLY A 52 -1.03 -4.27 -6.04
C GLY A 52 -1.68 -3.62 -7.25
N ILE A 53 -3.01 -3.48 -7.25
CA ILE A 53 -3.73 -2.79 -8.33
C ILE A 53 -3.28 -1.33 -8.41
N GLN A 54 -3.16 -0.63 -7.27
CA GLN A 54 -2.68 0.75 -7.21
C GLN A 54 -1.30 0.91 -7.84
N PHE A 55 -0.38 0.01 -7.51
CA PHE A 55 0.98 0.02 -8.05
C PHE A 55 0.99 -0.24 -9.56
N VAL A 56 0.20 -1.20 -10.05
CA VAL A 56 0.10 -1.49 -11.49
C VAL A 56 -0.45 -0.28 -12.25
N LEU A 57 -1.53 0.36 -11.76
CA LEU A 57 -2.05 1.58 -12.38
C LEU A 57 -1.02 2.71 -12.37
N GLY A 58 -0.29 2.87 -11.26
CA GLY A 58 0.75 3.89 -11.12
C GLY A 58 1.95 3.64 -12.04
N LEU A 59 2.36 2.38 -12.20
CA LEU A 59 3.43 1.98 -13.13
C LEU A 59 3.03 2.23 -14.57
N LEU A 60 1.81 1.85 -14.97
CA LEU A 60 1.28 2.12 -16.30
C LEU A 60 1.23 3.62 -16.56
N TYR A 61 0.74 4.41 -15.59
CA TYR A 61 0.69 5.87 -15.71
C TYR A 61 2.10 6.46 -15.84
N PHE A 62 3.04 6.04 -14.99
CA PHE A 62 4.43 6.49 -15.03
C PHE A 62 5.07 6.25 -16.41
N ILE A 63 4.94 5.03 -16.96
CA ILE A 63 5.53 4.67 -18.25
C ILE A 63 4.87 5.44 -19.39
N LEU A 64 3.55 5.38 -19.50
CA LEU A 64 2.80 5.88 -20.65
C LEU A 64 2.85 7.40 -20.74
N ASP A 65 2.61 8.10 -19.64
CA ASP A 65 2.60 9.55 -19.60
C ASP A 65 4.02 10.11 -19.77
N GLY A 66 5.03 9.47 -19.18
CA GLY A 66 6.43 9.81 -19.42
C GLY A 66 6.85 9.69 -20.89
N ALA A 67 6.43 8.61 -21.56
CA ALA A 67 6.70 8.38 -22.98
C ALA A 67 5.93 9.34 -23.92
N GLN A 68 4.80 9.89 -23.48
CA GLN A 68 3.98 10.84 -24.25
C GLN A 68 4.46 12.30 -24.16
N GLY A 69 5.60 12.55 -23.51
CA GLY A 69 6.26 13.87 -23.49
C GLY A 69 6.26 14.55 -22.13
N ALA A 70 5.58 14.03 -21.11
CA ALA A 70 5.70 14.53 -19.74
C ALA A 70 7.06 14.20 -19.11
N GLY A 71 7.81 13.26 -19.70
CA GLY A 71 9.13 12.84 -19.26
C GLY A 71 9.15 12.23 -17.86
N TYR A 72 10.34 12.17 -17.26
CA TYR A 72 10.57 11.56 -15.96
C TYR A 72 11.27 12.53 -14.99
N PRO A 73 10.64 13.68 -14.65
CA PRO A 73 11.18 14.56 -13.62
C PRO A 73 11.39 13.82 -12.31
N LEU A 74 12.40 14.26 -11.54
CA LEU A 74 12.89 13.56 -10.36
C LEU A 74 11.78 13.22 -9.36
N TYR A 75 10.83 14.13 -9.10
CA TYR A 75 9.73 13.88 -8.17
C TYR A 75 8.85 12.66 -8.56
N ARG A 76 8.70 12.36 -9.85
CA ARG A 76 7.98 11.16 -10.32
C ARG A 76 8.78 9.90 -10.07
N ILE A 77 10.09 9.97 -10.27
CA ILE A 77 11.01 8.85 -9.99
C ILE A 77 11.02 8.57 -8.49
N GLU A 78 11.18 9.59 -7.65
CA GLU A 78 11.12 9.47 -6.20
C GLU A 78 9.80 8.88 -5.73
N HIS A 79 8.66 9.37 -6.27
CA HIS A 79 7.34 8.80 -6.01
C HIS A 79 7.27 7.32 -6.37
N PHE A 80 7.65 6.96 -7.60
CA PHE A 80 7.62 5.58 -8.09
C PHE A 80 8.47 4.65 -7.23
N ILE A 81 9.73 5.01 -6.95
CA ILE A 81 10.65 4.21 -6.15
C ILE A 81 10.13 4.06 -4.72
N THR A 82 9.61 5.12 -4.11
CA THR A 82 9.05 5.05 -2.75
C THR A 82 7.87 4.08 -2.69
N LEU A 83 6.97 4.12 -3.68
CA LEU A 83 5.81 3.22 -3.73
C LEU A 83 6.19 1.78 -4.08
N LEU A 84 7.24 1.56 -4.87
CA LEU A 84 7.82 0.24 -5.10
C LEU A 84 8.37 -0.38 -3.80
N ILE A 85 9.05 0.43 -2.98
CA ILE A 85 9.50 -0.02 -1.66
C ILE A 85 8.29 -0.31 -0.75
N ALA A 86 7.26 0.53 -0.79
CA ALA A 86 6.04 0.31 0.01
C ALA A 86 5.36 -1.02 -0.30
N ILE A 87 5.12 -1.35 -1.58
CA ILE A 87 4.51 -2.63 -1.96
C ILE A 87 5.40 -3.82 -1.60
N ALA A 88 6.71 -3.70 -1.75
CA ALA A 88 7.64 -4.74 -1.32
C ALA A 88 7.55 -4.99 0.20
N VAL A 89 7.55 -3.92 1.00
CA VAL A 89 7.42 -3.99 2.46
C VAL A 89 6.09 -4.59 2.89
N ALA A 90 4.97 -4.18 2.28
CA ALA A 90 3.65 -4.77 2.56
C ALA A 90 3.63 -6.29 2.29
N GLY A 91 4.23 -6.71 1.18
CA GLY A 91 4.30 -8.13 0.78
C GLY A 91 5.14 -8.99 1.72
N ILE A 92 6.16 -8.43 2.37
CA ILE A 92 7.00 -9.13 3.35
C ILE A 92 6.16 -9.68 4.51
N GLY A 93 5.05 -9.03 4.89
CA GLY A 93 4.11 -9.54 5.91
C GLY A 93 3.60 -10.95 5.62
N GLY A 94 3.56 -11.36 4.35
CA GLY A 94 3.16 -12.70 3.92
C GLY A 94 4.14 -13.81 4.29
N ARG A 95 5.39 -13.48 4.67
CA ARG A 95 6.40 -14.49 5.06
C ARG A 95 6.03 -15.24 6.34
N TRP A 96 5.18 -14.66 7.18
CA TRP A 96 4.78 -15.26 8.46
C TRP A 96 3.44 -15.99 8.41
N ARG A 97 2.94 -16.37 7.21
CA ARG A 97 1.66 -17.10 7.07
C ARG A 97 1.56 -18.35 7.96
N GLY A 98 2.67 -19.08 8.15
CA GLY A 98 2.74 -20.27 9.02
C GLY A 98 3.20 -20.01 10.47
N ALA A 99 3.41 -18.76 10.87
CA ALA A 99 3.76 -18.44 12.26
C ALA A 99 2.52 -18.47 13.17
N VAL A 100 2.73 -18.61 14.48
CA VAL A 100 1.67 -18.43 15.48
C VAL A 100 1.00 -17.06 15.31
N LEU A 101 -0.33 -17.00 15.45
CA LEU A 101 -1.14 -15.82 15.08
C LEU A 101 -0.67 -14.53 15.74
N ASN A 102 -0.20 -14.57 16.99
CA ASN A 102 0.30 -13.37 17.66
C ASN A 102 1.56 -12.78 16.99
N VAL A 103 2.51 -13.65 16.59
CA VAL A 103 3.71 -13.25 15.82
C VAL A 103 3.30 -12.82 14.41
N ARG A 104 2.34 -13.57 13.82
CA ARG A 104 1.42 -13.21 12.73
C ARG A 104 1.13 -11.71 12.68
N ALA A 105 0.26 -11.34 13.61
CA ALA A 105 -0.37 -10.03 13.70
C ALA A 105 0.64 -8.92 13.96
N ARG A 106 1.62 -9.12 14.86
CA ARG A 106 2.69 -8.14 15.10
C ARG A 106 3.45 -7.81 13.82
N ASN A 107 3.88 -8.84 13.07
CA ASN A 107 4.70 -8.60 11.89
C ASN A 107 3.88 -7.96 10.76
N ILE A 108 2.63 -8.41 10.55
CA ILE A 108 1.71 -7.75 9.60
C ILE A 108 1.46 -6.29 10.01
N PHE A 109 1.24 -6.01 11.29
CA PHE A 109 1.06 -4.65 11.80
C PHE A 109 2.26 -3.77 11.45
N LEU A 110 3.49 -4.23 11.76
CA LEU A 110 4.72 -3.48 11.50
C LEU A 110 4.95 -3.25 10.00
N THR A 111 4.78 -4.28 9.16
CA THR A 111 4.95 -4.12 7.70
C THR A 111 3.89 -3.21 7.11
N THR A 112 2.64 -3.28 7.60
CA THR A 112 1.55 -2.41 7.14
C THR A 112 1.81 -0.96 7.57
N LEU A 113 2.27 -0.73 8.80
CA LEU A 113 2.62 0.59 9.31
C LEU A 113 3.73 1.24 8.46
N VAL A 114 4.83 0.52 8.24
CA VAL A 114 5.95 1.03 7.44
C VAL A 114 5.50 1.29 6.00
N SER A 115 4.72 0.39 5.40
CA SER A 115 4.16 0.59 4.06
C SER A 115 3.28 1.84 3.99
N LEU A 116 2.40 2.08 4.96
CA LEU A 116 1.56 3.28 5.01
C LEU A 116 2.38 4.57 5.15
N ILE A 117 3.45 4.56 5.95
CA ILE A 117 4.37 5.70 6.07
C ILE A 117 5.05 5.98 4.72
N LEU A 118 5.51 4.95 4.02
CA LEU A 118 6.12 5.09 2.69
C LEU A 118 5.10 5.60 1.66
N ILE A 119 3.86 5.10 1.67
CA ILE A 119 2.77 5.61 0.82
C ILE A 119 2.52 7.09 1.13
N TYR A 120 2.45 7.46 2.41
CA TYR A 120 2.28 8.85 2.84
C TYR A 120 3.35 9.77 2.24
N VAL A 121 4.62 9.41 2.46
CA VAL A 121 5.77 10.18 1.98
C VAL A 121 5.81 10.21 0.46
N GLY A 122 5.63 9.08 -0.22
CA GLY A 122 5.69 8.99 -1.68
C GLY A 122 4.62 9.86 -2.35
N VAL A 123 3.38 9.83 -1.86
CA VAL A 123 2.28 10.66 -2.39
C VAL A 123 2.52 12.14 -2.12
N ALA A 124 3.04 12.51 -0.95
CA ALA A 124 3.32 13.91 -0.59
C ALA A 124 4.40 14.59 -1.47
N ARG A 125 5.20 13.82 -2.22
CA ARG A 125 6.23 14.34 -3.13
C ARG A 125 5.70 14.84 -4.47
N VAL A 126 4.45 14.52 -4.82
CA VAL A 126 3.84 14.94 -6.09
C VAL A 126 3.07 16.25 -5.88
N PRO A 127 3.08 17.21 -6.82
CA PRO A 127 2.46 18.54 -6.63
C PRO A 127 0.98 18.53 -6.21
N ALA A 128 0.21 17.53 -6.64
CA ALA A 128 -1.20 17.32 -6.27
C ALA A 128 -1.38 16.26 -5.16
N GLY A 129 -0.32 15.95 -4.41
CA GLY A 129 -0.15 14.77 -3.57
C GLY A 129 -1.44 14.24 -2.94
N TRP A 130 -1.93 14.89 -1.88
CA TRP A 130 -3.12 14.44 -1.15
C TRP A 130 -4.42 15.17 -1.53
N SER A 131 -4.38 16.09 -2.49
CA SER A 131 -5.60 16.67 -3.05
C SER A 131 -6.36 15.63 -3.87
N MET A 132 -7.68 15.82 -3.98
CA MET A 132 -8.51 15.10 -4.95
C MET A 132 -8.28 15.65 -6.35
#